data_AF-A0AAD9TQL2-F1
#
_entry.id   AF-A0AAD9TQL2-F1
#
_cell.length_a   1.000
_cell.length_b   1.000
_cell.length_c   1.000
_cell.angle_alpha   90.00
_cell.angle_beta   90.00
_cell.angle_gamma   90.00
#
_symmetry.space_group_name_H-M   'P 1'
#
loop_
_entity.id
_entity.type
_entity.pdbx_description
1 polymer ?
#
loop_
_entity_poly.entity_id
_entity_poly.type
_entity_poly.pdbx_seq_one_letter_code
_entity_poly.pdbx_strand_id
1 'polypeptide(L)'
;MFKDIPLEEGLMIMEEGIGKAKKIMQGCPETKFTFAEYQKYYECVYFMSICENGNEKSKQLYNLFKRSLEESIETMVVPSLVCQDDEACLLRQLVLMWSNYKSMASWLYQFFHYLDRFLRSFTVNSKLLHYDWFVDLLPFP
;
A
#
# COMPACT_ATOMS: atom_id res chain seq x y z
N MET A 1 11.79 13.81 -19.68
CA MET A 1 11.30 12.93 -20.77
C MET A 1 9.99 12.32 -20.26
N PHE A 2 8.87 12.52 -20.96
CA PHE A 2 7.63 11.81 -20.63
C PHE A 2 7.84 10.34 -20.97
N LYS A 3 7.66 9.44 -20.00
CA LYS A 3 7.68 8.00 -20.22
C LYS A 3 6.22 7.53 -20.18
N ASP A 4 5.72 6.98 -21.27
CA ASP A 4 4.43 6.29 -21.24
C ASP A 4 4.67 4.87 -20.73
N ILE A 5 4.12 4.57 -19.55
CA ILE A 5 4.20 3.26 -18.93
C ILE A 5 2.85 2.56 -19.20
N PRO A 6 2.85 1.42 -19.92
CA PRO A 6 1.66 0.57 -20.06
C PRO A 6 1.08 0.22 -18.70
N LEU A 7 -0.25 0.08 -18.63
CA LEU A 7 -0.94 -0.19 -17.38
C LEU A 7 -0.41 -1.47 -16.71
N GLU A 8 -0.26 -2.54 -17.49
CA GLU A 8 0.19 -3.84 -17.05
C GLU A 8 1.64 -3.79 -16.50
N GLU A 9 2.53 -3.08 -17.20
CA GLU A 9 3.91 -2.89 -16.75
C GLU A 9 3.94 -2.13 -15.42
N GLY A 10 3.15 -1.06 -15.32
CA GLY A 10 3.06 -0.27 -14.12
C GLY A 10 2.50 -1.03 -12.93
N LEU A 11 1.46 -1.84 -13.14
CA LEU A 11 0.89 -2.71 -12.10
C LEU A 11 1.91 -3.74 -11.61
N MET A 12 2.66 -4.39 -12.51
CA MET A 12 3.71 -5.34 -12.12
C MET A 12 4.81 -4.69 -11.28
N ILE A 13 5.25 -3.48 -11.64
CA ILE A 13 6.23 -2.72 -10.86
C ILE A 13 5.69 -2.45 -9.44
N MET A 14 4.43 -2.08 -9.32
CA MET A 14 3.84 -1.80 -8.01
C MET A 14 3.58 -3.06 -7.19
N GLU A 15 3.20 -4.16 -7.82
CA GLU A 15 3.08 -5.48 -7.18
C GLU A 15 4.42 -5.96 -6.60
N GLU A 16 5.54 -5.71 -7.28
CA GLU A 16 6.88 -6.00 -6.75
C GLU A 16 7.14 -5.24 -5.45
N GLY A 17 6.81 -3.95 -5.42
CA GLY A 17 6.94 -3.11 -4.23
C GLY A 17 6.03 -3.57 -3.08
N ILE A 18 4.77 -3.89 -3.40
CA ILE A 18 3.82 -4.46 -2.43
C ILE A 18 4.32 -5.79 -1.88
N GLY A 19 4.84 -6.66 -2.73
CA GLY A 19 5.42 -7.95 -2.31
C GLY A 19 6.59 -7.76 -1.35
N LYS A 20 7.44 -6.77 -1.58
CA LYS A 20 8.50 -6.40 -0.64
C LYS A 20 7.93 -5.88 0.68
N ALA A 21 6.91 -5.02 0.65
CA ALA A 21 6.23 -4.53 1.85
C ALA A 21 5.59 -5.68 2.68
N LYS A 22 4.99 -6.67 2.01
CA LYS A 22 4.48 -7.89 2.64
C LYS A 22 5.59 -8.71 3.32
N LYS A 23 6.80 -8.79 2.75
CA LYS A 23 7.96 -9.43 3.40
C LYS A 23 8.44 -8.69 4.65
N ILE A 24 8.38 -7.35 4.65
CA ILE A 24 8.66 -6.55 5.85
C ILE A 24 7.67 -6.92 6.97
N MET A 25 6.39 -7.08 6.63
CA MET A 25 5.35 -7.50 7.57
C MET A 25 5.63 -8.87 8.21
N GLN A 26 6.27 -9.78 7.48
CA GLN A 26 6.62 -11.11 7.99
C GLN A 26 7.84 -11.10 8.93
N GLY A 27 8.39 -9.94 9.26
CA GLY A 27 9.52 -9.82 10.19
C GLY A 27 10.87 -10.12 9.55
N CYS A 28 11.02 -9.90 8.24
CA CYS A 28 12.30 -9.99 7.52
C CYS A 28 12.97 -8.60 7.43
N PRO A 29 13.77 -8.15 8.43
CA PRO A 29 14.29 -6.77 8.51
C PRO A 29 15.30 -6.39 7.43
N GLU A 30 15.85 -7.34 6.66
CA GLU A 30 16.74 -7.08 5.52
C GLU A 30 16.03 -6.43 4.32
N THR A 31 14.72 -6.19 4.41
CA THR A 31 13.89 -5.74 3.29
C THR A 31 13.44 -4.27 3.38
N LYS A 32 14.19 -3.37 4.03
CA LYS A 32 13.91 -1.94 3.90
C LYS A 32 13.98 -1.51 2.42
N PHE A 33 13.11 -0.59 2.02
CA PHE A 33 13.20 -0.01 0.68
C PHE A 33 14.46 0.83 0.56
N THR A 34 15.24 0.56 -0.48
CA THR A 34 16.38 1.39 -0.87
C THR A 34 15.87 2.66 -1.56
N PHE A 35 16.71 3.69 -1.60
CA PHE A 35 16.38 4.92 -2.31
C PHE A 35 16.07 4.66 -3.81
N ALA A 36 16.81 3.75 -4.45
CA ALA A 36 16.60 3.39 -5.85
C ALA A 36 15.23 2.72 -6.08
N GLU A 37 14.81 1.83 -5.17
CA GLU A 37 13.50 1.20 -5.23
C GLU A 37 12.38 2.22 -4.97
N TYR A 38 12.55 3.06 -3.96
CA TYR A 38 11.60 4.15 -3.69
C TYR A 38 11.42 5.04 -4.93
N GLN A 39 12.54 5.45 -5.55
CA GLN A 39 12.52 6.25 -6.77
C GLN A 39 11.83 5.51 -7.92
N LYS A 40 12.12 4.22 -8.13
CA LYS A 40 11.46 3.38 -9.14
C LYS A 40 9.94 3.36 -8.99
N TYR A 41 9.44 3.12 -7.78
CA TYR A 41 7.99 3.07 -7.53
C TYR A 41 7.36 4.47 -7.62
N TYR A 42 8.03 5.51 -7.11
CA TYR A 42 7.56 6.88 -7.22
C TYR A 42 7.46 7.35 -8.67
N GLU A 43 8.51 7.12 -9.48
CA GLU A 43 8.52 7.44 -10.90
C GLU A 43 7.41 6.67 -11.64
N CYS A 44 7.21 5.39 -11.33
CA CYS A 44 6.14 4.60 -11.92
C CYS A 44 4.76 5.22 -11.67
N VAL A 45 4.44 5.50 -10.40
CA VAL A 45 3.18 6.14 -10.00
C VAL A 45 3.03 7.51 -10.68
N TYR A 46 4.08 8.32 -10.67
CA TYR A 46 4.10 9.65 -11.27
C TYR A 46 3.80 9.60 -12.78
N PHE A 47 4.55 8.80 -13.54
CA PHE A 47 4.41 8.68 -14.99
C PHE A 47 3.06 8.08 -15.40
N MET A 48 2.56 7.09 -14.65
CA MET A 48 1.22 6.54 -14.89
C MET A 48 0.11 7.57 -14.63
N SER A 49 0.29 8.46 -13.67
CA SER A 49 -0.70 9.48 -13.32
C SER A 49 -0.77 10.61 -14.34
N ILE A 50 0.35 11.05 -14.90
CA ILE A 50 0.39 12.19 -15.84
C ILE A 50 0.13 11.81 -17.31
N CYS A 51 -0.05 10.52 -17.61
CA CYS A 51 -0.39 10.00 -18.94
C CYS A 51 -1.83 10.40 -19.35
N GLU A 52 -2.17 10.33 -20.64
CA GLU A 52 -3.48 10.69 -21.20
C GLU A 52 -4.65 9.92 -20.56
N ASN A 53 -4.42 8.68 -20.13
CA ASN A 53 -5.37 7.85 -19.36
C ASN A 53 -5.08 7.81 -17.85
N GLY A 54 -4.43 8.85 -17.33
CA GLY A 54 -3.84 8.86 -15.99
C GLY A 54 -4.84 8.73 -14.85
N ASN A 55 -6.06 9.25 -15.02
CA ASN A 55 -7.13 9.07 -14.02
C ASN A 55 -7.50 7.59 -13.85
N GLU A 56 -7.70 6.87 -14.96
CA GLU A 56 -8.06 5.46 -14.92
C GLU A 56 -6.91 4.59 -14.41
N LYS A 57 -5.68 4.84 -14.90
CA LYS A 57 -4.47 4.17 -14.38
C LYS A 57 -4.30 4.40 -12.88
N SER A 58 -4.50 5.63 -12.40
CA SER A 58 -4.39 5.99 -10.97
C SER A 58 -5.46 5.30 -10.10
N LYS A 59 -6.71 5.16 -10.59
CA LYS A 59 -7.75 4.40 -9.90
C LYS A 59 -7.39 2.92 -9.78
N GLN A 60 -6.83 2.33 -10.83
CA GLN A 60 -6.40 0.94 -10.81
C GLN A 60 -5.23 0.71 -9.84
N LEU A 61 -4.25 1.62 -9.82
CA LEU A 61 -3.18 1.60 -8.82
C LEU A 61 -3.76 1.66 -7.40
N TYR A 62 -4.68 2.59 -7.13
CA TYR A 62 -5.34 2.69 -5.84
C TYR A 62 -6.05 1.38 -5.43
N ASN A 63 -6.81 0.78 -6.35
CA ASN A 63 -7.50 -0.47 -6.10
C ASN A 63 -6.54 -1.64 -5.82
N LEU A 64 -5.43 -1.72 -6.57
CA LEU A 64 -4.38 -2.74 -6.35
C LEU A 64 -3.87 -2.68 -4.91
N PHE A 65 -3.49 -1.49 -4.45
CA PHE A 65 -2.96 -1.36 -3.11
C PHE A 65 -4.02 -1.61 -2.03
N LYS A 66 -5.25 -1.14 -2.22
CA LYS A 66 -6.36 -1.42 -1.30
C LYS A 66 -6.57 -2.93 -1.16
N ARG A 67 -6.70 -3.64 -2.28
CA ARG A 67 -6.83 -5.11 -2.29
C ARG A 67 -5.66 -5.78 -1.60
N SER A 68 -4.44 -5.29 -1.81
CA SER A 68 -3.24 -5.87 -1.19
C SER A 68 -3.22 -5.73 0.32
N LEU A 69 -3.75 -4.62 0.85
CA LEU A 69 -3.90 -4.38 2.29
C LEU A 69 -4.98 -5.27 2.90
N GLU A 70 -6.12 -5.44 2.21
CA GLU A 70 -7.22 -6.32 2.62
C GLU A 70 -6.77 -7.79 2.61
N GLU A 71 -6.13 -8.22 1.52
CA GLU A 71 -5.59 -9.57 1.37
C GLU A 71 -4.55 -9.89 2.45
N SER A 72 -3.65 -8.95 2.79
CA SER A 72 -2.69 -9.16 3.88
C SER A 72 -3.36 -9.43 5.24
N ILE A 73 -4.54 -8.84 5.50
CA ILE A 73 -5.30 -9.12 6.71
C ILE A 73 -5.83 -10.56 6.65
N GLU A 74 -6.49 -10.93 5.56
CA GLU A 74 -7.12 -12.24 5.40
C GLU A 74 -6.13 -13.39 5.36
N THR A 75 -4.98 -13.23 4.70
CA THR A 75 -4.01 -14.31 4.48
C THR A 75 -2.94 -14.41 5.55
N MET A 76 -2.69 -13.35 6.33
CA MET A 76 -1.61 -13.35 7.33
C MET A 76 -2.09 -13.01 8.74
N VAL A 77 -2.85 -11.93 8.91
CA VAL A 77 -3.31 -11.52 10.25
C VAL A 77 -4.33 -12.51 10.80
N VAL A 78 -5.41 -12.79 10.07
CA VAL A 78 -6.46 -13.71 10.55
C VAL A 78 -5.91 -15.12 10.88
N PRO A 79 -5.12 -15.78 10.01
CA PRO A 79 -4.61 -17.12 10.31
C PRO A 79 -3.66 -17.15 11.50
N SER A 80 -2.84 -16.10 11.70
CA SER A 80 -1.95 -16.03 12.87
C SER A 80 -2.71 -15.99 14.20
N LEU A 81 -3.94 -15.47 14.19
CA LEU A 81 -4.81 -15.38 15.37
C LEU A 81 -5.58 -16.68 15.61
N VAL A 82 -6.07 -17.32 14.55
CA VAL A 82 -6.89 -18.55 14.65
C VAL A 82 -6.07 -19.77 15.10
N CYS A 83 -4.75 -19.78 14.86
CA CYS A 83 -3.86 -20.88 15.26
C CYS A 83 -3.43 -20.85 16.75
N GLN A 84 -4.07 -20.05 17.61
CA GLN A 84 -3.70 -19.92 19.02
C GLN A 84 -4.83 -20.41 19.93
N ASP A 85 -4.61 -21.53 20.63
CA ASP A 85 -5.55 -22.09 21.61
C ASP A 85 -5.49 -21.41 22.99
N ASP A 86 -4.50 -20.54 23.23
CA ASP A 86 -4.32 -19.80 24.49
C ASP A 86 -4.67 -18.31 24.32
N GLU A 87 -5.72 -17.86 25.03
CA GLU A 87 -6.21 -16.47 25.05
C GLU A 87 -5.12 -15.44 25.42
N ALA A 88 -4.19 -15.79 26.32
CA ALA A 88 -3.11 -14.89 26.71
C ALA A 88 -2.05 -14.70 25.60
N CYS A 89 -1.87 -15.72 24.77
CA CYS A 89 -0.99 -15.67 23.60
C CYS A 89 -1.65 -14.94 22.43
N LEU A 90 -2.97 -15.04 22.29
CA LEU A 90 -3.76 -14.37 21.25
C LEU A 90 -3.56 -12.84 21.26
N LEU A 91 -3.69 -12.20 22.41
CA LEU A 91 -3.55 -10.74 22.51
C LEU A 91 -2.11 -10.30 22.15
N ARG A 92 -1.10 -11.06 22.58
CA ARG A 92 0.31 -10.77 22.26
C ARG A 92 0.59 -10.90 20.77
N GLN A 93 0.06 -11.94 20.13
CA GLN A 93 0.19 -12.14 18.69
C GLN A 93 -0.55 -11.06 17.90
N LEU A 94 -1.75 -10.67 18.33
CA LEU A 94 -2.49 -9.57 17.71
C LEU A 94 -1.68 -8.27 17.71
N VAL A 95 -1.13 -7.89 18.86
CA VAL A 95 -0.32 -6.67 18.98
C VAL A 95 0.91 -6.73 18.08
N LEU A 96 1.61 -7.87 18.02
CA LEU A 96 2.78 -8.07 17.16
C LEU A 96 2.41 -7.95 15.67
N MET A 97 1.39 -8.69 15.24
CA MET A 97 0.93 -8.69 13.84
C MET A 97 0.39 -7.33 13.42
N TRP A 98 -0.28 -6.62 14.32
CA TRP A 98 -0.74 -5.27 14.06
C TRP A 98 0.42 -4.28 13.89
N SER A 99 1.47 -4.38 14.71
CA SER A 99 2.68 -3.56 14.57
C SER A 99 3.37 -3.81 13.21
N ASN A 100 3.45 -5.07 12.80
CA ASN A 100 4.02 -5.46 11.51
C ASN A 100 3.17 -4.96 10.33
N TYR A 101 1.83 -5.09 10.44
CA TYR A 101 0.90 -4.58 9.45
C TYR A 101 1.00 -3.06 9.30
N LYS A 102 1.07 -2.32 10.41
CA LYS A 102 1.31 -0.87 10.42
C LYS A 102 2.60 -0.48 9.71
N SER A 103 3.67 -1.26 9.89
CA SER A 103 4.94 -1.03 9.21
C SER A 103 4.80 -1.18 7.69
N MET A 104 4.11 -2.23 7.23
CA MET A 104 3.78 -2.41 5.81
C MET A 104 2.92 -1.26 5.27
N ALA A 105 1.84 -0.93 5.96
CA ALA A 105 0.92 0.15 5.56
C ALA A 105 1.63 1.51 5.48
N SER A 106 2.57 1.79 6.39
CA SER A 106 3.37 3.03 6.39
C SER A 106 4.26 3.17 5.15
N TRP A 107 4.85 2.07 4.66
CA TRP A 107 5.61 2.08 3.41
C TRP A 107 4.72 2.32 2.21
N LEU A 108 3.57 1.65 2.15
CA LEU A 108 2.61 1.84 1.06
C LEU A 108 2.04 3.26 1.05
N TYR A 109 1.79 3.85 2.23
CA TYR A 109 1.27 5.20 2.38
C TYR A 109 2.08 6.25 1.62
N GLN A 110 3.40 6.14 1.61
CA GLN A 110 4.26 7.11 0.93
C GLN A 110 3.97 7.18 -0.58
N PHE A 111 3.63 6.05 -1.20
CA PHE A 111 3.23 5.98 -2.60
C PHE A 111 1.79 6.45 -2.80
N PHE A 112 0.90 6.09 -1.87
CA PHE A 112 -0.50 6.50 -1.90
C PHE A 112 -0.72 8.00 -1.74
N HIS A 113 0.08 8.67 -0.91
CA HIS A 113 -0.09 10.10 -0.64
C HIS A 113 -0.01 10.93 -1.93
N TYR A 114 0.86 10.53 -2.87
CA TYR A 114 0.91 11.17 -4.19
C TYR A 114 -0.37 10.91 -5.00
N LEU A 115 -0.83 9.64 -5.07
CA LEU A 115 -2.04 9.26 -5.80
C LEU A 115 -3.28 9.96 -5.24
N ASP A 116 -3.43 10.02 -3.93
CA ASP A 116 -4.52 10.71 -3.25
C ASP A 116 -4.54 12.20 -3.61
N ARG A 117 -3.39 12.88 -3.50
CA ARG A 117 -3.26 14.29 -3.91
C ARG A 117 -3.61 14.50 -5.38
N PHE A 118 -3.15 13.60 -6.25
CA PHE A 118 -3.42 13.65 -7.68
C PHE A 118 -4.91 13.45 -7.97
N LEU A 119 -5.54 12.41 -7.44
CA LEU A 119 -6.96 12.15 -7.65
C LEU A 119 -7.85 13.28 -7.12
N ARG A 120 -7.46 13.92 -6.00
CA ARG A 120 -8.14 15.11 -5.47
C ARG A 120 -8.03 16.33 -6.38
N SER A 121 -6.88 16.56 -7.02
CA SER A 121 -6.71 17.74 -7.89
C SER A 121 -7.47 17.62 -9.22
N PHE A 122 -7.76 16.40 -9.68
CA PHE A 122 -8.52 16.16 -10.91
C PHE A 122 -10.05 16.09 -10.72
N THR A 123 -10.53 15.93 -9.48
CA THR A 123 -11.97 15.78 -9.21
C THR A 123 -12.57 17.09 -8.67
N VAL A 124 -13.29 17.86 -9.50
CA VAL A 124 -13.93 19.15 -9.14
C VAL A 124 -15.15 18.99 -8.18
N ASN A 125 -15.49 17.79 -7.72
CA ASN A 125 -16.58 17.58 -6.76
C ASN A 125 -16.17 16.60 -5.65
N SER A 126 -15.88 17.16 -4.49
CA SER A 126 -15.13 16.61 -3.36
C SER A 126 -15.92 15.69 -2.41
N LYS A 127 -16.73 14.75 -2.92
CA LYS A 127 -17.48 13.84 -2.04
C LYS A 127 -17.29 12.33 -2.24
N LEU A 128 -16.51 11.89 -3.22
CA LEU A 128 -16.45 10.45 -3.55
C LEU A 128 -15.22 9.70 -3.05
N LEU A 129 -14.32 10.35 -2.32
CA LEU A 129 -13.17 9.65 -1.77
C LEU A 129 -12.90 10.13 -0.35
N HIS A 130 -13.77 9.70 0.58
CA HIS A 130 -13.44 9.73 2.00
C HIS A 130 -12.31 8.72 2.23
N TYR A 131 -11.07 9.21 2.08
CA TYR A 131 -9.83 8.49 2.35
C TYR A 131 -9.47 8.46 3.84
N ASP A 132 -10.43 8.77 4.71
CA ASP A 132 -10.25 8.83 6.17
C ASP A 132 -9.94 7.46 6.78
N TRP A 133 -10.40 6.36 6.17
CA TRP A 133 -10.13 5.01 6.66
C TRP A 133 -8.63 4.67 6.73
N PHE A 134 -7.79 5.36 5.95
CA PHE A 134 -6.34 5.14 5.94
C PHE A 134 -5.64 5.90 7.08
N VAL A 135 -6.22 7.03 7.51
CA VAL A 135 -5.71 7.82 8.64
C VAL A 135 -5.84 7.03 9.94
N ASP A 136 -6.93 6.26 10.08
CA ASP A 136 -7.15 5.34 11.20
C ASP A 136 -6.16 4.16 11.24
N LEU A 137 -5.48 3.88 10.13
CA LEU A 137 -4.45 2.84 10.01
C LEU A 137 -3.03 3.36 10.29
N LEU A 138 -2.81 4.67 10.31
CA LEU A 138 -1.51 5.27 10.64
C LEU A 138 -1.32 5.29 12.17
N PRO A 139 -0.09 5.07 12.68
CA PRO A 139 0.21 5.48 14.03
C PRO A 139 0.05 7.01 14.10
N PHE A 140 -0.76 7.50 15.05
CA PHE A 140 -0.71 8.91 15.43
C PHE A 140 0.75 9.30 15.74
N PRO A 141 1.16 10.54 15.43
CA PRO A 141 2.50 11.05 15.71
C PRO A 141 2.89 10.92 17.20
#